data_AF-A0A9N9B2W6-F1
#
_entry.id   AF-A0A9N9B2W6-F1
#
_cell.length_a   1.000
_cell.length_b   1.000
_cell.length_c   1.000
_cell.angle_alpha   90.00
_cell.angle_beta   90.00
_cell.angle_gamma   90.00
#
_symmetry.space_group_name_H-M   'P 1'
#
loop_
_entity.id
_entity.type
_entity.pdbx_description
1 polymer ?
#
loop_
_entity_poly.entity_id
_entity_poly.type
_entity_poly.pdbx_seq_one_letter_code
_entity_poly.pdbx_strand_id
1 'polypeptide(L)'
;MARKIQTVNDAMRIFEACRQGILQRTTRRLLEKEKEELRSGQVLWSPSRIIKDFLVYRELSTRDRSVKRDEPIDEGLRRRVQAEGLKVHQCSKGTFILRNNGFLKKTISIKFNGTYQHMIIYEDGIDVETDELLPPQAFEELRFIQPGFNNNPFDDLMSSINYNQDTIITTGTEENESSKFAKVDNNGTGFILNDKPFYIVGANYWQAMNLGMSNKGEEREGGNRSRVIKDLTTLKKYGINCIRIMAGTEGPPGEPQRMYPALMNYPGEYDEKVFQGLDWFLDQLRNFEMTAIMGSKDFTEFEKYAARFYSDPKILEICQNYYLNHVKTVVNRKNTINDSSAGYIKSLDSNHLVTTGSESKNGEEWFVTMHKSKNIDFSCAHVWVENWGYYNSDDSSIENYQIAENFMLNFLQNVSDWSINILHKPIILEEYGK
;
A
#
# COMPACT_ATOMS: atom_id res chain seq x y z
N MET A 1 17.82 9.85 -10.79
CA MET A 1 16.83 10.63 -10.00
C MET A 1 17.30 10.75 -8.56
N ALA A 2 17.02 11.89 -7.93
CA ALA A 2 17.23 12.08 -6.49
C ALA A 2 16.20 11.26 -5.69
N ARG A 3 16.59 10.75 -4.52
CA ARG A 3 15.79 9.80 -3.72
C ARG A 3 15.80 10.23 -2.25
N LYS A 4 14.67 10.10 -1.56
CA LYS A 4 14.53 10.47 -0.14
C LYS A 4 15.03 9.32 0.75
N ILE A 5 16.24 9.45 1.30
CA ILE A 5 16.82 8.46 2.23
C ILE A 5 16.65 8.96 3.66
N GLN A 6 15.71 8.35 4.40
CA GLN A 6 15.38 8.80 5.76
C GLN A 6 15.61 7.73 6.83
N THR A 7 15.64 6.45 6.45
CA THR A 7 15.78 5.32 7.37
C THR A 7 17.00 4.46 7.05
N VAL A 8 17.43 3.65 8.02
CA VAL A 8 18.45 2.62 7.80
C VAL A 8 18.01 1.64 6.70
N ASN A 9 16.72 1.32 6.63
CA ASN A 9 16.17 0.42 5.62
C ASN A 9 16.30 1.00 4.20
N ASP A 10 16.05 2.31 4.03
CA ASP A 10 16.29 3.00 2.76
C ASP A 10 17.75 2.92 2.35
N ALA A 11 18.67 3.16 3.29
CA ALA A 11 20.10 3.08 3.04
C ALA A 11 20.53 1.64 2.66
N MET A 12 20.02 0.64 3.38
CA MET A 12 20.30 -0.77 3.10
C MET A 12 19.82 -1.21 1.72
N ARG A 13 18.66 -0.72 1.26
CA ARG A 13 18.18 -0.98 -0.09
C ARG A 13 19.08 -0.40 -1.16
N ILE A 14 19.57 0.82 -0.98
CA ILE A 14 20.52 1.43 -1.92
C ILE A 14 21.86 0.67 -1.91
N PHE A 15 22.35 0.24 -0.75
CA PHE A 15 23.57 -0.58 -0.68
C PHE A 15 23.40 -1.90 -1.44
N GLU A 16 22.27 -2.55 -1.28
CA GLU A 16 21.96 -3.80 -1.95
C GLU A 16 21.77 -3.60 -3.46
N ALA A 17 21.13 -2.51 -3.89
CA ALA A 17 21.03 -2.14 -5.30
C ALA A 17 22.39 -1.92 -5.96
N CYS A 18 23.31 -1.25 -5.26
CA CYS A 18 24.68 -1.06 -5.68
C CYS A 18 25.48 -2.39 -5.70
N ARG A 19 25.14 -3.33 -4.82
CA ARG A 19 25.75 -4.67 -4.79
C ARG A 19 25.32 -5.51 -5.99
N GLN A 20 24.03 -5.43 -6.34
CA GLN A 20 23.43 -6.13 -7.48
C GLN A 20 23.71 -5.43 -8.83
N GLY A 21 24.43 -4.31 -8.83
CA GLY A 21 24.79 -3.58 -10.06
C GLY A 21 23.66 -2.74 -10.67
N ILE A 22 22.50 -2.69 -10.02
CA ILE A 22 21.32 -1.92 -10.45
C ILE A 22 21.62 -0.42 -10.38
N LEU A 23 22.26 0.01 -9.28
CA LEU A 23 22.75 1.37 -9.14
C LEU A 23 24.26 1.40 -9.33
N GLN A 24 24.72 2.42 -10.07
CA GLN A 24 26.14 2.68 -10.20
C GLN A 24 26.70 3.14 -8.85
N ARG A 25 27.86 2.58 -8.49
CA ARG A 25 28.63 2.98 -7.32
C ARG A 25 30.05 3.34 -7.72
N THR A 26 30.62 4.33 -7.06
CA THR A 26 32.05 4.60 -7.17
C THR A 26 32.80 3.59 -6.30
N THR A 27 33.57 2.69 -6.92
CA THR A 27 34.39 1.67 -6.22
C THR A 27 35.78 2.18 -5.84
N ARG A 28 36.11 3.41 -6.25
CA ARG A 28 37.38 4.07 -5.93
C ARG A 28 37.13 5.44 -5.32
N ARG A 29 38.14 5.99 -4.65
CA ARG A 29 38.10 7.38 -4.21
C ARG A 29 38.09 8.28 -5.45
N LEU A 30 37.22 9.30 -5.44
CA LEU A 30 37.23 10.35 -6.45
C LEU A 30 38.57 11.09 -6.40
N LEU A 31 39.14 11.35 -7.58
CA LEU A 31 40.31 12.21 -7.76
C LEU A 31 39.93 13.66 -7.46
N GLU A 32 40.89 14.50 -7.06
CA GLU A 32 40.59 15.91 -6.71
C GLU A 32 39.90 16.66 -7.86
N LYS A 33 40.29 16.41 -9.12
CA LYS A 33 39.62 16.98 -10.30
C LYS A 33 38.16 16.55 -10.45
N GLU A 34 37.83 15.30 -10.12
CA GLU A 34 36.43 14.81 -10.18
C GLU A 34 35.59 15.39 -9.04
N LYS A 35 36.22 15.74 -7.92
CA LYS A 35 35.54 16.45 -6.82
C LYS A 35 35.26 17.91 -7.15
N GLU A 36 36.02 18.53 -8.06
CA GLU A 36 35.80 19.90 -8.54
C GLU A 36 34.55 19.97 -9.44
N GLU A 37 34.28 18.93 -10.22
CA GLU A 37 33.05 18.83 -11.04
C GLU A 37 31.79 18.59 -10.20
N LEU A 38 31.95 18.01 -9.01
CA LEU A 38 30.87 17.92 -8.03
C LEU A 38 30.68 19.29 -7.37
N ARG A 39 29.60 19.99 -7.75
CA ARG A 39 29.22 21.32 -7.22
C ARG A 39 29.26 21.45 -5.68
N SER A 40 29.15 20.34 -4.94
CA SER A 40 29.12 20.29 -3.47
C SER A 40 30.42 19.78 -2.80
N GLY A 41 31.46 19.43 -3.57
CA GLY A 41 32.66 18.75 -3.05
C GLY A 41 33.61 19.62 -2.20
N GLN A 42 33.64 20.94 -2.46
CA GLN A 42 34.56 21.91 -1.83
C GLN A 42 33.93 22.73 -0.69
N VAL A 43 32.88 22.20 -0.05
CA VAL A 43 32.09 22.92 0.95
C VAL A 43 32.67 22.72 2.36
N LEU A 44 32.66 23.78 3.18
CA LEU A 44 33.03 23.71 4.60
C LEU A 44 31.84 23.16 5.40
N TRP A 45 32.07 22.15 6.24
CA TRP A 45 31.01 21.45 6.97
C TRP A 45 31.03 21.73 8.48
N SER A 46 29.85 21.80 9.10
CA SER A 46 29.71 21.85 10.55
C SER A 46 30.27 20.58 11.21
N PRO A 47 30.55 20.58 12.52
CA PRO A 47 30.61 19.34 13.28
C PRO A 47 29.38 18.45 13.04
N SER A 48 29.58 17.13 13.06
CA SER A 48 28.49 16.16 12.93
C SER A 48 27.55 16.20 14.13
N ARG A 49 26.28 15.98 13.86
CA ARG A 49 25.25 15.65 14.85
C ARG A 49 24.63 14.31 14.52
N ILE A 50 24.32 13.50 15.53
CA ILE A 50 23.55 12.27 15.34
C ILE A 50 22.08 12.68 15.26
N ILE A 51 21.41 12.35 14.16
CA ILE A 51 19.97 12.51 13.98
C ILE A 51 19.44 11.15 13.52
N LYS A 52 18.64 10.49 14.37
CA LYS A 52 18.29 9.07 14.22
C LYS A 52 19.58 8.25 14.03
N ASP A 53 19.71 7.54 12.92
CA ASP A 53 20.84 6.68 12.58
C ASP A 53 21.88 7.35 11.67
N PHE A 54 21.75 8.65 11.40
CA PHE A 54 22.63 9.38 10.49
C PHE A 54 23.51 10.39 11.23
N LEU A 55 24.76 10.52 10.79
CA LEU A 55 25.58 11.69 11.09
C LEU A 55 25.26 12.78 10.07
N VAL A 56 24.75 13.91 10.57
CA VAL A 56 24.30 15.04 9.75
C VAL A 56 25.24 16.22 9.94
N TYR A 57 25.59 16.84 8.81
CA TYR A 57 26.45 18.01 8.68
C TYR A 57 25.69 19.09 7.92
N ARG A 58 25.88 20.34 8.32
CA ARG A 58 25.34 21.51 7.61
C ARG A 58 26.47 22.29 6.96
N GLU A 59 26.23 22.80 5.76
CA GLU A 59 27.15 23.70 5.10
C GLU A 59 27.36 24.97 5.94
N LEU A 60 28.62 25.35 6.07
CA LEU A 60 29.05 26.55 6.74
C LEU A 60 29.31 27.65 5.72
N SER A 61 28.91 28.87 6.07
CA SER A 61 29.47 30.07 5.47
C SER A 61 30.91 30.27 5.96
N THR A 62 31.11 30.23 7.28
CA THR A 62 32.44 30.36 7.88
C THR A 62 32.49 29.83 9.32
N ARG A 63 33.70 29.68 9.86
CA ARG A 63 33.93 29.43 11.29
C ARG A 63 34.29 30.75 11.96
N ASP A 64 33.53 31.11 12.97
CA ASP A 64 33.81 32.30 13.75
C ASP A 64 34.92 32.00 14.79
N ARG A 65 35.95 32.85 14.81
CA ARG A 65 37.09 32.73 15.73
C ARG A 65 37.09 33.79 16.83
N SER A 66 36.23 34.81 16.74
CA SER A 66 36.17 35.88 17.76
C SER A 66 35.37 35.43 18.98
N VAL A 67 34.33 34.62 18.80
CA VAL A 67 33.56 34.03 19.91
C VAL A 67 34.06 32.62 20.23
N LYS A 68 34.67 32.43 21.40
CA LYS A 68 35.10 31.10 21.83
C LYS A 68 33.91 30.19 22.15
N ARG A 69 34.15 28.88 22.16
CA ARG A 69 33.11 27.85 22.38
C ARG A 69 32.34 27.98 23.71
N ASP A 70 32.96 28.59 24.73
CA ASP A 70 32.45 28.68 26.10
C ASP A 70 31.98 30.11 26.44
N GLU A 71 32.00 31.03 25.47
CA GLU A 71 31.61 32.43 25.62
C GLU A 71 30.24 32.68 24.99
N PRO A 72 29.39 33.53 25.60
CA PRO A 72 28.12 33.90 25.00
C PRO A 72 28.34 34.62 23.66
N ILE A 73 27.41 34.42 22.72
CA ILE A 73 27.43 35.10 21.41
C ILE A 73 27.42 36.62 21.61
N ASP A 74 28.49 37.29 21.18
CA ASP A 74 28.65 38.75 21.29
C ASP A 74 27.66 39.53 20.41
N GLU A 75 27.47 40.82 20.72
CA GLU A 75 26.49 41.66 20.04
C GLU A 75 26.84 41.92 18.57
N GLY A 76 28.13 41.95 18.22
CA GLY A 76 28.59 42.10 16.84
C GLY A 76 28.22 40.90 15.97
N LEU A 77 28.46 39.69 16.48
CA LEU A 77 28.05 38.45 15.84
C LEU A 77 26.52 38.36 15.72
N ARG A 78 25.77 38.75 16.76
CA ARG A 78 24.29 38.78 16.71
C ARG A 78 23.77 39.72 15.62
N ARG A 79 24.31 40.94 15.53
CA ARG A 79 23.90 41.91 14.51
C ARG A 79 24.18 41.40 13.10
N ARG A 80 25.37 40.82 12.86
CA ARG A 80 25.72 40.24 11.55
C ARG A 80 24.77 39.11 11.15
N VAL A 81 24.49 38.20 12.09
CA VAL A 81 23.62 37.04 11.86
C VAL A 81 22.19 37.47 11.55
N GLN A 82 21.67 38.48 12.25
CA GLN A 82 20.35 39.04 11.97
C GLN A 82 20.29 39.80 10.63
N ALA A 83 21.29 40.63 10.33
CA ALA A 83 21.32 41.42 9.11
C ALA A 83 21.40 40.55 7.84
N GLU A 84 22.15 39.45 7.90
CA GLU A 84 22.35 38.54 6.75
C GLU A 84 21.40 37.32 6.78
N GLY A 85 20.51 37.22 7.77
CA GLY A 85 19.59 36.09 7.91
C GLY A 85 20.30 34.73 8.11
N LEU A 86 21.48 34.73 8.73
CA LEU A 86 22.29 33.53 8.95
C LEU A 86 21.85 32.79 10.23
N LYS A 87 22.31 31.55 10.39
CA LYS A 87 22.11 30.75 11.62
C LYS A 87 23.45 30.47 12.28
N VAL A 88 23.56 30.60 13.60
CA VAL A 88 24.77 30.26 14.37
C VAL A 88 24.61 28.91 15.03
N HIS A 89 25.64 28.07 14.92
CA HIS A 89 25.77 26.85 15.69
C HIS A 89 27.03 26.91 16.54
N GLN A 90 26.86 27.02 17.87
CA GLN A 90 27.94 26.90 18.84
C GLN A 90 27.96 25.48 19.44
N CYS A 91 29.14 24.92 19.63
CA CYS A 91 29.35 23.63 20.32
C CYS A 91 30.76 23.54 20.89
N SER A 92 31.09 22.41 21.52
CA SER A 92 32.42 22.13 22.10
C SER A 92 33.59 22.24 21.10
N LYS A 93 33.31 22.21 19.78
CA LYS A 93 34.31 22.39 18.71
C LYS A 93 34.46 23.84 18.24
N GLY A 94 33.67 24.78 18.73
CA GLY A 94 33.72 26.20 18.37
C GLY A 94 32.39 26.79 17.94
N THR A 95 32.46 28.00 17.39
CA THR A 95 31.31 28.77 16.89
C THR A 95 31.31 28.74 15.37
N PHE A 96 30.21 28.31 14.77
CA PHE A 96 30.08 28.08 13.34
C PHE A 96 28.91 28.86 12.77
N ILE A 97 29.10 29.49 11.61
CA ILE A 97 28.06 30.24 10.91
C ILE A 97 27.56 29.39 9.75
N LEU A 98 26.31 28.97 9.83
CA LEU A 98 25.66 28.15 8.82
C LEU A 98 25.31 29.02 7.62
N ARG A 99 25.50 28.49 6.41
CA ARG A 99 25.06 29.16 5.19
C ARG A 99 23.53 29.11 5.11
N ASN A 100 22.91 30.22 4.73
CA ASN A 100 21.46 30.23 4.50
C ASN A 100 21.12 29.41 3.24
N ASN A 101 20.13 28.53 3.32
CA ASN A 101 19.82 27.51 2.30
C ASN A 101 21.03 26.63 1.88
N GLY A 102 22.03 26.48 2.76
CA GLY A 102 23.23 25.69 2.48
C GLY A 102 22.96 24.20 2.47
N PHE A 103 23.80 23.41 1.79
CA PHE A 103 23.62 21.97 1.66
C PHE A 103 23.59 21.24 3.01
N LEU A 104 22.82 20.15 3.05
CA LEU A 104 22.85 19.14 4.09
C LEU A 104 23.65 17.94 3.57
N LYS A 105 24.54 17.44 4.42
CA LYS A 105 25.22 16.16 4.18
C LYS A 105 24.85 15.18 5.28
N LYS A 106 24.28 14.05 4.91
CA LYS A 106 24.03 12.92 5.81
C LYS A 106 24.99 11.80 5.48
N THR A 107 25.51 11.13 6.50
CA THR A 107 26.35 9.95 6.33
C THR A 107 25.88 8.84 7.24
N ILE A 108 25.86 7.62 6.72
CA ILE A 108 25.61 6.40 7.48
C ILE A 108 26.69 5.37 7.14
N SER A 109 27.09 4.60 8.14
CA SER A 109 28.05 3.51 7.99
C SER A 109 27.40 2.23 8.52
N ILE A 110 27.28 1.22 7.67
CA ILE A 110 26.63 -0.05 8.04
C ILE A 110 27.64 -1.18 7.86
N LYS A 111 27.73 -2.05 8.86
CA LYS A 111 28.56 -3.25 8.77
C LYS A 111 27.76 -4.37 8.13
N PHE A 112 28.21 -4.87 6.99
CA PHE A 112 27.57 -5.96 6.26
C PHE A 112 28.63 -6.97 5.80
N ASN A 113 28.42 -8.26 6.08
CA ASN A 113 29.39 -9.35 5.84
C ASN A 113 30.82 -9.02 6.32
N GLY A 114 30.94 -8.44 7.51
CA GLY A 114 32.23 -8.10 8.13
C GLY A 114 32.91 -6.81 7.62
N THR A 115 32.42 -6.20 6.54
CA THR A 115 32.98 -4.97 5.95
C THR A 115 32.06 -3.77 6.18
N TYR A 116 32.63 -2.59 6.45
CA TYR A 116 31.85 -1.36 6.56
C TYR A 116 31.54 -0.79 5.18
N GLN A 117 30.25 -0.55 4.92
CA GLN A 117 29.76 0.19 3.77
C GLN A 117 29.39 1.60 4.20
N HIS A 118 29.81 2.59 3.42
CA HIS A 118 29.60 4.00 3.73
C HIS A 118 28.74 4.65 2.65
N MET A 119 27.72 5.38 3.08
CA MET A 119 26.88 6.18 2.20
C MET A 119 26.96 7.64 2.62
N ILE A 120 27.12 8.51 1.62
CA ILE A 120 27.12 9.96 1.77
C ILE A 120 25.97 10.48 0.91
N ILE A 121 25.05 11.20 1.53
CA ILE A 121 23.87 11.78 0.90
C ILE A 121 24.02 13.29 0.98
N TYR A 122 23.88 13.97 -0.15
CA TYR A 122 23.85 15.42 -0.25
C TYR A 122 22.43 15.85 -0.60
N GLU A 123 21.88 16.79 0.16
CA GLU A 123 20.54 17.34 0.00
C GLU A 123 20.64 18.87 -0.03
N ASP A 124 19.78 19.52 -0.79
CA ASP A 124 19.61 20.97 -0.73
C ASP A 124 19.03 21.32 0.66
N GLY A 125 19.65 22.26 1.38
CA GLY A 125 19.24 22.60 2.74
C GLY A 125 18.35 23.84 2.83
N ILE A 126 17.56 24.09 1.79
CA ILE A 126 16.25 24.69 2.03
C ILE A 126 15.55 23.74 3.03
N ASP A 127 14.88 24.26 4.07
CA ASP A 127 14.04 23.44 4.97
C ASP A 127 12.87 22.90 4.12
N VAL A 128 13.17 21.87 3.34
CA VAL A 128 12.32 21.29 2.32
C VAL A 128 11.41 20.33 3.05
N GLU A 129 10.35 20.89 3.60
CA GLU A 129 9.06 20.23 3.77
C GLU A 129 8.43 19.86 2.40
N THR A 130 9.14 19.94 1.27
CA THR A 130 8.58 19.45 0.01
C THR A 130 8.63 17.94 -0.01
N ASP A 131 7.45 17.36 0.17
CA ASP A 131 7.07 15.97 -0.04
C ASP A 131 7.28 15.42 -1.47
N GLU A 132 8.11 16.07 -2.30
CA GLU A 132 8.29 15.69 -3.71
C GLU A 132 9.28 14.54 -3.92
N LEU A 133 10.27 14.37 -3.03
CA LEU A 133 11.23 13.26 -3.16
C LEU A 133 10.61 11.97 -2.63
N LEU A 134 10.50 10.97 -3.49
CA LEU A 134 9.98 9.66 -3.15
C LEU A 134 11.05 8.79 -2.44
N PRO A 135 10.64 7.89 -1.53
CA PRO A 135 11.56 6.92 -0.93
C PRO A 135 12.04 5.91 -1.99
N PRO A 136 13.15 5.18 -1.75
CA PRO A 136 13.67 4.21 -2.72
C PRO A 136 12.64 3.21 -3.23
N GLN A 137 11.70 2.78 -2.40
CA GLN A 137 10.73 1.74 -2.77
C GLN A 137 9.69 2.22 -3.79
N ALA A 138 9.55 3.53 -3.97
CA ALA A 138 8.68 4.07 -5.00
C ALA A 138 9.24 3.84 -6.42
N PHE A 139 10.56 3.69 -6.56
CA PHE A 139 11.24 3.51 -7.84
C PHE A 139 11.23 2.03 -8.25
N GLU A 140 10.85 1.75 -9.49
CA GLU A 140 10.70 0.39 -10.02
C GLU A 140 11.97 -0.44 -9.83
N GLU A 141 13.14 0.15 -10.11
CA GLU A 141 14.42 -0.54 -10.03
C GLU A 141 14.86 -0.86 -8.58
N LEU A 142 14.22 -0.27 -7.58
CA LEU A 142 14.61 -0.41 -6.16
C LEU A 142 13.50 -0.97 -5.26
N ARG A 143 12.28 -1.08 -5.78
CA ARG A 143 11.07 -1.46 -5.03
C ARG A 143 11.17 -2.80 -4.33
N PHE A 144 11.81 -3.76 -5.00
CA PHE A 144 11.90 -5.15 -4.56
C PHE A 144 13.25 -5.53 -3.97
N ILE A 145 14.16 -4.56 -3.86
CA ILE A 145 15.47 -4.81 -3.29
C ILE A 145 15.30 -5.00 -1.80
N GLN A 146 15.58 -6.22 -1.34
CA GLN A 146 15.60 -6.57 0.07
C GLN A 146 17.04 -6.80 0.53
N PRO A 147 17.51 -6.06 1.54
CA PRO A 147 18.87 -6.23 2.03
C PRO A 147 19.07 -7.62 2.66
N GLY A 148 20.07 -8.37 2.18
CA GLY A 148 20.42 -9.68 2.75
C GLY A 148 19.86 -10.91 2.03
N PHE A 149 19.06 -10.74 0.98
CA PHE A 149 18.64 -11.84 0.11
C PHE A 149 19.50 -11.88 -1.17
N ASN A 150 20.22 -12.98 -1.38
CA ASN A 150 21.10 -13.15 -2.54
C ASN A 150 20.38 -13.53 -3.83
N ASN A 151 19.09 -13.89 -3.77
CA ASN A 151 18.33 -14.32 -4.94
C ASN A 151 17.45 -13.16 -5.41
N ASN A 152 18.02 -12.30 -6.24
CA ASN A 152 17.23 -11.39 -7.05
C ASN A 152 16.59 -12.23 -8.18
N PRO A 153 15.26 -12.23 -8.38
CA PRO A 153 14.60 -13.00 -9.44
C PRO A 153 14.96 -12.57 -10.87
N PHE A 154 15.87 -11.59 -11.01
CA PHE A 154 16.25 -10.94 -12.26
C PHE A 154 17.63 -11.35 -12.80
N ASP A 155 18.43 -12.11 -12.04
CA ASP A 155 19.76 -12.53 -12.51
C ASP A 155 19.68 -13.49 -13.72
N ASP A 156 18.62 -14.30 -13.80
CA ASP A 156 18.33 -15.13 -14.98
C ASP A 156 17.75 -14.34 -16.16
N LEU A 157 17.14 -13.17 -15.90
CA LEU A 157 16.54 -12.34 -16.96
C LEU A 157 17.58 -11.49 -17.69
N MET A 158 18.57 -10.94 -16.96
CA MET A 158 19.59 -10.05 -17.53
C MET A 158 20.68 -10.78 -18.33
N SER A 159 20.88 -12.09 -18.10
CA SER A 159 21.81 -12.91 -18.91
C SER A 159 21.28 -13.22 -20.32
N SER A 160 19.99 -12.96 -20.56
CA SER A 160 19.30 -13.27 -21.83
C SER A 160 19.19 -12.08 -22.81
N ILE A 161 19.56 -10.87 -22.39
CA ILE A 161 19.40 -9.65 -23.20
C ILE A 161 20.72 -9.28 -23.85
N ASN A 162 21.03 -9.92 -24.98
CA ASN A 162 21.96 -9.37 -25.95
C ASN A 162 21.29 -8.15 -26.61
N TYR A 163 21.88 -6.98 -26.39
CA TYR A 163 21.53 -5.74 -27.06
C TYR A 163 21.84 -5.87 -28.56
N ASN A 164 20.85 -6.26 -29.36
CA ASN A 164 20.82 -5.93 -30.78
C ASN A 164 19.78 -4.84 -30.99
N GLN A 165 20.28 -3.65 -31.32
CA GLN A 165 19.52 -2.65 -32.07
C GLN A 165 19.02 -3.33 -33.35
N ASP A 166 17.71 -3.44 -33.52
CA ASP A 166 17.03 -3.11 -34.78
C ASP A 166 15.51 -3.32 -34.65
N THR A 167 14.78 -2.34 -35.17
CA THR A 167 13.33 -2.30 -35.26
C THR A 167 12.83 -3.36 -36.24
N ILE A 168 11.93 -4.26 -35.82
CA ILE A 168 10.99 -4.92 -36.73
C ILE A 168 9.61 -4.99 -36.07
N ILE A 169 8.64 -4.35 -36.71
CA ILE A 169 7.21 -4.57 -36.51
C ILE A 169 6.91 -5.97 -37.06
N THR A 170 6.56 -6.93 -36.19
CA THR A 170 5.93 -8.18 -36.63
C THR A 170 4.58 -8.36 -35.96
N THR A 171 3.59 -8.51 -36.83
CA THR A 171 2.22 -8.91 -36.62
C THR A 171 2.07 -10.22 -35.82
N GLY A 172 1.15 -10.20 -34.86
CA GLY A 172 0.30 -11.32 -34.45
C GLY A 172 1.01 -12.63 -34.09
N THR A 173 1.36 -12.78 -32.81
CA THR A 173 1.40 -14.10 -32.16
C THR A 173 0.20 -14.20 -31.24
N GLU A 174 -0.61 -15.25 -31.41
CA GLU A 174 -1.72 -15.60 -30.55
C GLU A 174 -1.26 -15.60 -29.09
N GLU A 175 -1.64 -14.56 -28.34
CA GLU A 175 -1.47 -14.53 -26.89
C GLU A 175 -2.32 -15.66 -26.30
N ASN A 176 -1.66 -16.63 -25.68
CA ASN A 176 -2.30 -17.71 -24.96
C ASN A 176 -3.29 -17.11 -23.94
N GLU A 177 -4.61 -17.26 -24.14
CA GLU A 177 -5.66 -16.52 -23.39
C GLU A 177 -5.50 -16.64 -21.86
N SER A 178 -4.89 -17.73 -21.37
CA SER A 178 -4.63 -17.93 -19.94
C SER A 178 -3.59 -16.98 -19.33
N SER A 179 -2.80 -16.26 -20.12
CA SER A 179 -1.80 -15.30 -19.62
C SER A 179 -2.44 -14.02 -19.06
N LYS A 180 -3.70 -13.73 -19.44
CA LYS A 180 -4.41 -12.48 -19.12
C LYS A 180 -5.08 -12.47 -17.74
N PHE A 181 -5.18 -13.62 -17.08
CA PHE A 181 -5.82 -13.75 -15.76
C PHE A 181 -4.78 -13.70 -14.64
N ALA A 182 -5.16 -13.04 -13.53
CA ALA A 182 -4.38 -13.13 -12.31
C ALA A 182 -4.47 -14.55 -11.75
N LYS A 183 -3.34 -15.08 -11.31
CA LYS A 183 -3.18 -16.43 -10.74
C LYS A 183 -2.45 -16.35 -9.40
N VAL A 184 -2.59 -17.38 -8.58
CA VAL A 184 -1.69 -17.57 -7.43
C VAL A 184 -0.36 -18.14 -7.94
N ASP A 185 0.75 -17.69 -7.38
CA ASP A 185 2.07 -18.21 -7.72
C ASP A 185 2.23 -19.68 -7.30
N ASN A 186 3.24 -20.36 -7.84
CA ASN A 186 3.48 -21.77 -7.55
C ASN A 186 3.85 -22.03 -6.07
N ASN A 187 4.26 -21.00 -5.34
CA ASN A 187 4.62 -21.10 -3.92
C ASN A 187 3.40 -20.89 -3.00
N GLY A 188 2.26 -20.46 -3.54
CA GLY A 188 1.08 -20.12 -2.75
C GLY A 188 1.23 -18.82 -1.96
N THR A 189 2.17 -17.95 -2.29
CA THR A 189 2.52 -16.79 -1.44
C THR A 189 2.30 -15.43 -2.09
N GLY A 190 2.14 -15.40 -3.41
CA GLY A 190 1.91 -14.18 -4.18
C GLY A 190 0.99 -14.40 -5.38
N PHE A 191 0.81 -13.35 -6.17
CA PHE A 191 0.03 -13.42 -7.41
C PHE A 191 0.93 -13.28 -8.63
N ILE A 192 0.45 -13.77 -9.77
CA ILE A 192 1.07 -13.64 -11.08
C ILE A 192 0.02 -13.09 -12.06
N LEU A 193 0.39 -12.11 -12.88
CA LEU A 193 -0.42 -11.59 -13.98
C LEU A 193 0.49 -11.35 -15.18
N ASN A 194 0.09 -11.82 -16.37
CA ASN A 194 0.93 -11.78 -17.57
C ASN A 194 2.33 -12.39 -17.33
N ASP A 195 2.36 -13.54 -16.65
CA ASP A 195 3.58 -14.29 -16.28
C ASP A 195 4.60 -13.52 -15.42
N LYS A 196 4.17 -12.42 -14.80
CA LYS A 196 4.99 -11.58 -13.90
C LYS A 196 4.40 -11.52 -12.50
N PRO A 197 5.22 -11.39 -11.44
CA PRO A 197 4.72 -11.14 -10.09
C PRO A 197 3.78 -9.93 -10.06
N PHE A 198 2.60 -10.14 -9.49
CA PHE A 198 1.55 -9.14 -9.40
C PHE A 198 1.35 -8.73 -7.95
N TYR A 199 1.76 -7.51 -7.62
CA TYR A 199 1.55 -6.92 -6.30
C TYR A 199 0.35 -5.98 -6.37
N ILE A 200 -0.62 -6.20 -5.50
CA ILE A 200 -1.84 -5.41 -5.47
C ILE A 200 -1.60 -4.12 -4.71
N VAL A 201 -1.76 -2.99 -5.42
CA VAL A 201 -1.83 -1.66 -4.85
C VAL A 201 -3.26 -1.19 -5.08
N GLY A 202 -4.08 -1.38 -4.06
CA GLY A 202 -5.54 -1.35 -4.19
C GLY A 202 -6.21 -0.06 -3.74
N ALA A 203 -7.42 0.18 -4.24
CA ALA A 203 -8.35 1.15 -3.67
C ALA A 203 -9.78 0.57 -3.63
N ASN A 204 -10.58 0.95 -2.63
CA ASN A 204 -12.01 0.66 -2.60
C ASN A 204 -12.79 1.74 -3.37
N TYR A 205 -13.66 1.32 -4.28
CA TYR A 205 -14.50 2.20 -5.09
C TYR A 205 -15.88 1.56 -5.28
N TRP A 206 -16.55 1.27 -4.17
CA TRP A 206 -17.83 0.52 -4.13
C TRP A 206 -18.95 1.20 -4.95
N GLN A 207 -18.89 2.52 -5.09
CA GLN A 207 -19.81 3.33 -5.89
C GLN A 207 -19.65 3.20 -7.43
N ALA A 208 -18.77 2.30 -7.90
CA ALA A 208 -18.43 2.09 -9.31
C ALA A 208 -19.65 1.98 -10.24
N MET A 209 -20.55 1.02 -9.98
CA MET A 209 -21.70 0.73 -10.85
C MET A 209 -22.62 1.95 -10.99
N ASN A 210 -22.95 2.63 -9.88
CA ASN A 210 -23.86 3.77 -9.87
C ASN A 210 -23.24 4.99 -10.54
N LEU A 211 -21.94 5.27 -10.34
CA LEU A 211 -21.28 6.37 -11.04
C LEU A 211 -21.06 6.05 -12.53
N GLY A 212 -20.99 4.78 -12.91
CA GLY A 212 -20.88 4.33 -14.29
C GLY A 212 -22.17 4.42 -15.10
N MET A 213 -23.32 4.68 -14.47
CA MET A 213 -24.61 4.86 -15.16
C MET A 213 -24.56 6.01 -16.18
N SER A 214 -25.35 5.91 -17.25
CA SER A 214 -25.46 6.94 -18.29
C SER A 214 -26.51 7.99 -17.90
N ASN A 215 -26.15 9.27 -18.02
CA ASN A 215 -27.08 10.39 -17.79
C ASN A 215 -27.80 10.87 -19.07
N LYS A 216 -27.68 10.14 -20.20
CA LYS A 216 -28.28 10.59 -21.46
C LYS A 216 -29.79 10.36 -21.48
N GLY A 217 -30.55 11.45 -21.46
CA GLY A 217 -31.95 11.46 -21.93
C GLY A 217 -33.04 11.27 -20.88
N GLU A 218 -32.73 11.33 -19.58
CA GLU A 218 -33.74 11.09 -18.53
C GLU A 218 -33.61 12.07 -17.35
N GLU A 219 -34.76 12.36 -16.72
CA GLU A 219 -34.89 13.20 -15.51
C GLU A 219 -34.44 12.50 -14.21
N ARG A 220 -34.03 11.22 -14.26
CA ARG A 220 -33.58 10.49 -13.08
C ARG A 220 -32.08 10.70 -12.84
N GLU A 221 -31.77 11.27 -11.69
CA GLU A 221 -30.40 11.42 -11.17
C GLU A 221 -29.75 10.05 -10.91
N GLY A 222 -28.63 9.77 -11.58
CA GLY A 222 -27.83 8.58 -11.29
C GLY A 222 -26.76 8.35 -12.34
N GLY A 223 -25.50 8.60 -11.97
CA GLY A 223 -24.35 8.48 -12.88
C GLY A 223 -23.47 9.72 -12.91
N ASN A 224 -22.15 9.52 -12.97
CA ASN A 224 -21.19 10.59 -13.20
C ASN A 224 -19.92 10.02 -13.86
N ARG A 225 -20.05 9.60 -15.12
CA ARG A 225 -18.94 9.00 -15.89
C ARG A 225 -17.71 9.91 -15.97
N SER A 226 -17.89 11.22 -16.09
CA SER A 226 -16.76 12.16 -16.14
C SER A 226 -15.97 12.19 -14.83
N ARG A 227 -16.66 12.09 -13.68
CA ARG A 227 -16.02 11.88 -12.39
C ARG A 227 -15.26 10.56 -12.36
N VAL A 228 -15.85 9.45 -12.82
CA VAL A 228 -15.15 8.15 -12.84
C VAL A 228 -13.84 8.24 -13.62
N ILE A 229 -13.85 8.83 -14.82
CA ILE A 229 -12.63 9.00 -15.62
C ILE A 229 -11.58 9.83 -14.87
N LYS A 230 -11.99 10.91 -14.18
CA LYS A 230 -11.09 11.73 -13.36
C LYS A 230 -10.51 10.95 -12.17
N ASP A 231 -11.33 10.19 -11.49
CA ASP A 231 -10.95 9.38 -10.34
C ASP A 231 -9.95 8.29 -10.80
N LEU A 232 -10.26 7.52 -11.86
CA LEU A 232 -9.37 6.48 -12.41
C LEU A 232 -8.04 7.06 -12.93
N THR A 233 -8.08 8.22 -13.60
CA THR A 233 -6.86 8.93 -14.02
C THR A 233 -5.97 9.28 -12.82
N THR A 234 -6.59 9.73 -11.73
CA THR A 234 -5.89 10.09 -10.50
C THR A 234 -5.31 8.85 -9.83
N LEU A 235 -6.10 7.77 -9.70
CA LEU A 235 -5.67 6.50 -9.12
C LEU A 235 -4.50 5.90 -9.92
N LYS A 236 -4.58 5.88 -11.26
CA LYS A 236 -3.49 5.40 -12.13
C LYS A 236 -2.22 6.22 -11.94
N LYS A 237 -2.34 7.56 -11.85
CA LYS A 237 -1.20 8.46 -11.58
C LYS A 237 -0.47 8.11 -10.29
N TYR A 238 -1.18 7.64 -9.25
CA TYR A 238 -0.60 7.21 -7.99
C TYR A 238 -0.22 5.72 -7.94
N GLY A 239 -0.30 5.01 -9.08
CA GLY A 239 0.15 3.62 -9.19
C GLY A 239 -0.85 2.58 -8.68
N ILE A 240 -2.11 2.97 -8.43
CA ILE A 240 -3.18 2.02 -8.13
C ILE A 240 -3.40 1.11 -9.34
N ASN A 241 -3.47 -0.20 -9.11
CA ASN A 241 -3.60 -1.20 -10.17
C ASN A 241 -4.78 -2.16 -9.98
N CYS A 242 -5.44 -2.13 -8.82
CA CYS A 242 -6.57 -2.99 -8.52
C CYS A 242 -7.66 -2.21 -7.79
N ILE A 243 -8.91 -2.34 -8.22
CA ILE A 243 -10.05 -1.63 -7.62
C ILE A 243 -11.02 -2.65 -7.03
N ARG A 244 -11.29 -2.55 -5.73
CA ARG A 244 -12.36 -3.33 -5.09
C ARG A 244 -13.69 -2.60 -5.25
N ILE A 245 -14.64 -3.25 -5.91
CA ILE A 245 -15.94 -2.69 -6.26
C ILE A 245 -17.07 -3.53 -5.67
N MET A 246 -18.23 -2.90 -5.53
CA MET A 246 -19.48 -3.62 -5.30
C MET A 246 -20.00 -4.13 -6.65
N ALA A 247 -20.56 -5.34 -6.68
CA ALA A 247 -21.20 -5.97 -7.82
C ALA A 247 -22.57 -6.58 -7.47
N GLY A 248 -23.07 -6.35 -6.25
CA GLY A 248 -24.42 -6.70 -5.79
C GLY A 248 -24.97 -5.63 -4.86
N THR A 249 -26.17 -5.12 -5.13
CA THR A 249 -26.88 -4.21 -4.23
C THR A 249 -28.39 -4.48 -4.30
N GLU A 250 -29.05 -4.54 -3.13
CA GLU A 250 -30.44 -4.97 -3.03
C GLU A 250 -31.42 -3.84 -2.61
N GLY A 251 -32.61 -3.89 -3.21
CA GLY A 251 -33.77 -3.09 -2.84
C GLY A 251 -34.51 -3.61 -1.60
N PRO A 252 -35.77 -3.20 -1.38
CA PRO A 252 -36.61 -2.43 -2.31
C PRO A 252 -36.22 -0.94 -2.43
N PRO A 253 -36.68 -0.24 -3.49
CA PRO A 253 -36.50 1.20 -3.65
C PRO A 253 -37.04 2.03 -2.48
N GLY A 254 -36.37 3.14 -2.16
CA GLY A 254 -36.82 4.13 -1.16
C GLY A 254 -36.44 3.82 0.29
N GLU A 255 -35.84 2.66 0.54
CA GLU A 255 -35.32 2.30 1.85
C GLU A 255 -34.06 3.11 2.22
N PRO A 256 -33.90 3.54 3.49
CA PRO A 256 -32.78 4.37 3.91
C PRO A 256 -31.46 3.60 4.02
N GLN A 257 -30.34 4.35 4.08
CA GLN A 257 -28.98 3.85 4.37
C GLN A 257 -28.45 2.78 3.40
N ARG A 258 -28.79 2.88 2.12
CA ARG A 258 -28.32 1.98 1.06
C ARG A 258 -27.97 2.73 -0.22
N MET A 259 -27.30 2.02 -1.12
CA MET A 259 -27.07 2.50 -2.48
C MET A 259 -28.40 2.62 -3.23
N TYR A 260 -28.57 3.72 -3.95
CA TYR A 260 -29.75 3.97 -4.77
C TYR A 260 -29.34 4.60 -6.12
N PRO A 261 -29.92 4.14 -7.25
CA PRO A 261 -30.73 2.93 -7.37
C PRO A 261 -29.94 1.65 -7.04
N ALA A 262 -30.63 0.62 -6.57
CA ALA A 262 -30.04 -0.70 -6.33
C ALA A 262 -29.96 -1.49 -7.65
N LEU A 263 -29.00 -2.41 -7.74
CA LEU A 263 -28.84 -3.30 -8.88
C LEU A 263 -29.98 -4.31 -8.98
N MET A 264 -30.43 -4.85 -7.85
CA MET A 264 -31.54 -5.80 -7.79
C MET A 264 -32.64 -5.25 -6.88
N ASN A 265 -33.72 -4.73 -7.45
CA ASN A 265 -34.79 -4.11 -6.67
C ASN A 265 -35.64 -5.15 -5.93
N TYR A 266 -35.86 -6.31 -6.55
CA TYR A 266 -36.50 -7.49 -5.99
C TYR A 266 -35.78 -8.75 -6.48
N PRO A 267 -35.88 -9.90 -5.79
CA PRO A 267 -35.21 -11.13 -6.23
C PRO A 267 -35.48 -11.47 -7.70
N GLY A 268 -34.43 -11.46 -8.53
CA GLY A 268 -34.49 -11.71 -9.96
C GLY A 268 -34.92 -10.51 -10.83
N GLU A 269 -35.26 -9.38 -10.23
CA GLU A 269 -35.60 -8.13 -10.93
C GLU A 269 -34.43 -7.14 -10.84
N TYR A 270 -33.65 -7.06 -11.92
CA TYR A 270 -32.46 -6.24 -12.00
C TYR A 270 -32.72 -4.90 -12.72
N ASP A 271 -32.10 -3.84 -12.21
CA ASP A 271 -32.03 -2.55 -12.89
C ASP A 271 -30.92 -2.57 -13.96
N GLU A 272 -31.35 -2.74 -15.20
CA GLU A 272 -30.48 -2.80 -16.38
C GLU A 272 -29.54 -1.59 -16.50
N LYS A 273 -29.95 -0.40 -16.03
CA LYS A 273 -29.09 0.79 -16.11
C LYS A 273 -27.92 0.71 -15.15
N VAL A 274 -28.13 0.12 -13.98
CA VAL A 274 -27.07 -0.13 -13.00
C VAL A 274 -26.10 -1.20 -13.54
N PHE A 275 -26.62 -2.25 -14.19
CA PHE A 275 -25.80 -3.25 -14.88
C PHE A 275 -24.92 -2.64 -15.97
N GLN A 276 -25.50 -1.84 -16.86
CA GLN A 276 -24.73 -1.11 -17.89
C GLN A 276 -23.70 -0.15 -17.29
N GLY A 277 -23.95 0.35 -16.07
CA GLY A 277 -22.99 1.12 -15.30
C GLY A 277 -21.78 0.29 -14.87
N LEU A 278 -22.01 -0.94 -14.41
CA LEU A 278 -20.96 -1.90 -14.10
C LEU A 278 -20.16 -2.28 -15.35
N ASP A 279 -20.84 -2.62 -16.46
CA ASP A 279 -20.18 -2.97 -17.74
C ASP A 279 -19.27 -1.84 -18.21
N TRP A 280 -19.78 -0.61 -18.23
CA TRP A 280 -19.02 0.56 -18.63
C TRP A 280 -17.81 0.79 -17.73
N PHE A 281 -17.95 0.59 -16.41
CA PHE A 281 -16.86 0.74 -15.45
C PHE A 281 -15.76 -0.31 -15.67
N LEU A 282 -16.12 -1.57 -15.87
CA LEU A 282 -15.16 -2.65 -16.16
C LEU A 282 -14.41 -2.40 -17.48
N ASP A 283 -15.08 -1.87 -18.50
CA ASP A 283 -14.43 -1.41 -19.72
C ASP A 283 -13.42 -0.28 -19.45
N GLN A 284 -13.74 0.64 -18.54
CA GLN A 284 -12.77 1.68 -18.16
C GLN A 284 -11.56 1.09 -17.44
N LEU A 285 -11.74 0.12 -16.53
CA LEU A 285 -10.59 -0.53 -15.89
C LEU A 285 -9.64 -1.16 -16.92
N ARG A 286 -10.18 -1.75 -18.00
CA ARG A 286 -9.37 -2.23 -19.14
C ARG A 286 -8.54 -1.09 -19.76
N ASN A 287 -9.17 0.06 -20.04
CA ASN A 287 -8.49 1.22 -20.62
C ASN A 287 -7.41 1.83 -19.71
N PHE A 288 -7.56 1.70 -18.39
CA PHE A 288 -6.58 2.13 -17.40
C PHE A 288 -5.60 1.02 -16.99
N GLU A 289 -5.70 -0.18 -17.58
CA GLU A 289 -4.92 -1.38 -17.24
C GLU A 289 -4.96 -1.70 -15.73
N MET A 290 -6.17 -1.69 -15.18
CA MET A 290 -6.45 -2.02 -13.79
C MET A 290 -7.28 -3.32 -13.70
N THR A 291 -7.12 -4.06 -12.61
CA THR A 291 -7.94 -5.23 -12.28
C THR A 291 -9.05 -4.88 -11.29
N ALA A 292 -10.04 -5.77 -11.14
CA ALA A 292 -11.12 -5.60 -10.17
C ALA A 292 -11.16 -6.76 -9.16
N ILE A 293 -11.53 -6.45 -7.91
CA ILE A 293 -12.09 -7.42 -6.96
C ILE A 293 -13.57 -7.08 -6.84
N MET A 294 -14.44 -8.02 -7.22
CA MET A 294 -15.89 -7.80 -7.24
C MET A 294 -16.53 -8.42 -6.01
N GLY A 295 -16.94 -7.59 -5.07
CA GLY A 295 -17.71 -8.01 -3.91
C GLY A 295 -19.19 -8.13 -4.26
N SER A 296 -19.81 -9.26 -3.93
CA SER A 296 -21.27 -9.39 -3.88
C SER A 296 -21.68 -9.53 -2.43
N LYS A 297 -22.65 -8.72 -1.98
CA LYS A 297 -23.19 -8.84 -0.62
C LYS A 297 -24.37 -9.81 -0.64
N ASP A 298 -24.18 -11.00 -0.12
CA ASP A 298 -25.29 -11.91 0.20
C ASP A 298 -25.21 -12.28 1.67
N PHE A 299 -25.65 -11.41 2.60
CA PHE A 299 -25.84 -11.82 4.00
C PHE A 299 -26.82 -10.97 4.84
N THR A 300 -27.46 -9.93 4.29
CA THR A 300 -28.27 -9.01 5.12
C THR A 300 -29.75 -9.39 5.20
N GLU A 301 -30.35 -9.92 4.13
CA GLU A 301 -31.77 -10.31 4.13
C GLU A 301 -32.01 -11.63 4.89
N PHE A 302 -31.01 -12.52 4.95
CA PHE A 302 -31.06 -13.71 5.81
C PHE A 302 -31.02 -13.35 7.30
N GLU A 303 -30.18 -12.40 7.71
CA GLU A 303 -30.13 -11.90 9.09
C GLU A 303 -31.43 -11.19 9.49
N LYS A 304 -32.01 -10.38 8.59
CA LYS A 304 -33.32 -9.74 8.81
C LYS A 304 -34.47 -10.76 8.84
N TYR A 305 -34.43 -11.79 7.99
CA TYR A 305 -35.39 -12.91 8.01
C TYR A 305 -35.25 -13.72 9.31
N ALA A 306 -34.01 -13.98 9.75
CA ALA A 306 -33.73 -14.64 11.01
C ALA A 306 -34.13 -13.79 12.23
N ALA A 307 -34.07 -12.45 12.12
CA ALA A 307 -34.48 -11.54 13.18
C ALA A 307 -36.00 -11.61 13.49
N ARG A 308 -36.82 -12.12 12.56
CA ARG A 308 -38.25 -12.35 12.78
C ARG A 308 -38.56 -13.45 13.78
N PHE A 309 -37.60 -14.36 14.04
CA PHE A 309 -37.76 -15.42 15.05
C PHE A 309 -37.79 -14.89 16.50
N TYR A 310 -37.37 -13.64 16.73
CA TYR A 310 -37.31 -13.02 18.06
C TYR A 310 -38.53 -12.16 18.41
N SER A 311 -39.44 -11.90 17.46
CA SER A 311 -40.53 -10.92 17.61
C SER A 311 -41.94 -11.52 17.60
N ASP A 312 -42.09 -12.84 17.40
CA ASP A 312 -43.37 -13.56 17.47
C ASP A 312 -43.47 -14.42 18.75
N PRO A 313 -44.36 -14.09 19.71
CA PRO A 313 -44.52 -14.81 20.97
C PRO A 313 -44.96 -16.28 20.83
N LYS A 314 -45.53 -16.70 19.68
CA LYS A 314 -46.00 -18.08 19.48
C LYS A 314 -44.88 -19.08 19.15
N ILE A 315 -43.68 -18.59 18.86
CA ILE A 315 -42.56 -19.39 18.32
C ILE A 315 -41.45 -19.60 19.38
N LEU A 316 -41.50 -18.87 20.50
CA LEU A 316 -40.41 -18.72 21.48
C LEU A 316 -39.95 -20.04 22.13
N GLU A 317 -40.86 -20.94 22.48
CA GLU A 317 -40.54 -22.17 23.22
C GLU A 317 -39.94 -23.27 22.33
N ILE A 318 -40.37 -23.33 21.06
CA ILE A 318 -39.82 -24.23 20.04
C ILE A 318 -38.44 -23.73 19.58
N CYS A 319 -38.27 -22.42 19.44
CA CYS A 319 -37.01 -21.79 19.06
C CYS A 319 -35.92 -21.89 20.12
N GLN A 320 -36.21 -21.98 21.42
CA GLN A 320 -35.17 -22.20 22.44
C GLN A 320 -34.52 -23.58 22.33
N ASN A 321 -35.30 -24.63 22.02
CA ASN A 321 -34.77 -25.97 21.75
C ASN A 321 -34.01 -26.03 20.42
N TYR A 322 -34.49 -25.36 19.38
CA TYR A 322 -33.73 -25.20 18.13
C TYR A 322 -32.51 -24.31 18.28
N TYR A 323 -32.52 -23.30 19.15
CA TYR A 323 -31.39 -22.41 19.42
C TYR A 323 -30.28 -23.16 20.16
N LEU A 324 -30.60 -24.00 21.15
CA LEU A 324 -29.61 -24.86 21.79
C LEU A 324 -29.04 -25.92 20.84
N ASN A 325 -29.88 -26.49 19.95
CA ASN A 325 -29.44 -27.40 18.90
C ASN A 325 -28.69 -26.68 17.77
N HIS A 326 -29.04 -25.43 17.45
CA HIS A 326 -28.40 -24.58 16.45
C HIS A 326 -27.07 -24.06 16.97
N VAL A 327 -26.96 -23.61 18.22
CA VAL A 327 -25.69 -23.27 18.87
C VAL A 327 -24.80 -24.51 18.90
N LYS A 328 -25.30 -25.69 19.30
CA LYS A 328 -24.54 -26.94 19.19
C LYS A 328 -24.15 -27.27 17.75
N THR A 329 -25.03 -27.02 16.78
CA THR A 329 -24.77 -27.33 15.37
C THR A 329 -23.78 -26.34 14.77
N VAL A 330 -23.91 -25.04 15.00
CA VAL A 330 -23.06 -23.93 14.54
C VAL A 330 -21.68 -24.00 15.18
N VAL A 331 -21.59 -24.21 16.50
CA VAL A 331 -20.31 -24.39 17.21
C VAL A 331 -19.57 -25.64 16.72
N ASN A 332 -20.29 -26.67 16.27
CA ASN A 332 -19.68 -27.89 15.72
C ASN A 332 -19.73 -27.97 14.17
N ARG A 333 -20.18 -26.90 13.48
CA ARG A 333 -20.32 -26.91 12.02
C ARG A 333 -18.96 -26.64 11.40
N LYS A 334 -18.39 -27.63 10.73
CA LYS A 334 -17.35 -27.35 9.72
C LYS A 334 -17.97 -26.47 8.64
N ASN A 335 -17.51 -25.23 8.53
CA ASN A 335 -18.08 -24.24 7.63
C ASN A 335 -17.99 -24.72 6.16
N THR A 336 -19.13 -25.03 5.55
CA THR A 336 -19.28 -25.45 4.14
C THR A 336 -19.85 -24.34 3.25
N ILE A 337 -20.23 -23.18 3.81
CA ILE A 337 -20.88 -22.11 3.05
C ILE A 337 -19.89 -21.50 2.06
N ASN A 338 -18.65 -21.22 2.51
CA ASN A 338 -17.61 -20.72 1.62
C ASN A 338 -17.22 -21.75 0.57
N ASP A 339 -17.12 -23.03 0.92
CA ASP A 339 -16.72 -24.07 -0.03
C ASP A 339 -17.80 -24.34 -1.10
N SER A 340 -19.08 -24.30 -0.70
CA SER A 340 -20.21 -24.46 -1.63
C SER A 340 -20.35 -23.27 -2.57
N SER A 341 -20.30 -22.03 -2.06
CA SER A 341 -20.42 -20.84 -2.90
C SER A 341 -19.18 -20.62 -3.76
N ALA A 342 -17.97 -20.74 -3.19
CA ALA A 342 -16.73 -20.63 -3.97
C ALA A 342 -16.61 -21.79 -4.97
N GLY A 343 -16.98 -23.01 -4.59
CA GLY A 343 -17.03 -24.15 -5.50
C GLY A 343 -18.04 -23.96 -6.63
N TYR A 344 -19.20 -23.36 -6.34
CA TYR A 344 -20.18 -22.99 -7.36
C TYR A 344 -19.63 -21.92 -8.31
N ILE A 345 -19.02 -20.85 -7.78
CA ILE A 345 -18.36 -19.82 -8.61
C ILE A 345 -17.29 -20.47 -9.50
N LYS A 346 -16.42 -21.31 -8.93
CA LYS A 346 -15.38 -22.04 -9.68
C LYS A 346 -15.94 -23.01 -10.74
N SER A 347 -17.15 -23.52 -10.53
CA SER A 347 -17.83 -24.37 -11.52
C SER A 347 -18.37 -23.57 -12.71
N LEU A 348 -18.67 -22.28 -12.51
CA LEU A 348 -19.09 -21.35 -13.56
C LEU A 348 -17.88 -20.71 -14.25
N ASP A 349 -16.82 -20.44 -13.48
CA ASP A 349 -15.60 -19.79 -13.94
C ASP A 349 -14.36 -20.36 -13.26
N SER A 350 -13.59 -21.16 -14.01
CA SER A 350 -12.35 -21.78 -13.52
C SER A 350 -11.12 -20.86 -13.60
N ASN A 351 -11.23 -19.70 -14.23
CA ASN A 351 -10.10 -18.82 -14.53
C ASN A 351 -9.92 -17.71 -13.49
N HIS A 352 -11.02 -17.13 -12.99
CA HIS A 352 -10.95 -16.05 -12.00
C HIS A 352 -10.63 -16.56 -10.59
N LEU A 353 -9.91 -15.72 -9.83
CA LEU A 353 -9.64 -15.95 -8.41
C LEU A 353 -10.88 -15.66 -7.55
N VAL A 354 -11.01 -16.38 -6.45
CA VAL A 354 -12.12 -16.29 -5.50
C VAL A 354 -11.56 -16.10 -4.09
N THR A 355 -12.17 -15.18 -3.34
CA THR A 355 -11.88 -14.93 -1.92
C THR A 355 -13.19 -14.82 -1.12
N THR A 356 -13.09 -14.61 0.19
CA THR A 356 -14.24 -14.61 1.11
C THR A 356 -14.80 -13.23 1.39
N GLY A 357 -14.00 -12.16 1.25
CA GLY A 357 -14.34 -10.82 1.73
C GLY A 357 -14.40 -10.67 3.26
N SER A 358 -13.83 -11.62 4.01
CA SER A 358 -13.82 -11.64 5.47
C SER A 358 -12.97 -10.54 6.09
N GLU A 359 -13.48 -9.90 7.14
CA GLU A 359 -12.72 -8.97 7.98
C GLU A 359 -11.55 -9.64 8.71
N SER A 360 -11.67 -10.95 9.02
CA SER A 360 -10.62 -11.75 9.67
C SER A 360 -10.27 -11.34 11.11
N LYS A 361 -11.20 -10.66 11.79
CA LYS A 361 -11.02 -10.13 13.16
C LYS A 361 -11.15 -11.14 14.30
N ASN A 362 -11.70 -12.33 14.03
CA ASN A 362 -12.10 -13.30 15.07
C ASN A 362 -11.01 -14.33 15.45
N GLY A 363 -9.76 -14.08 15.07
CA GLY A 363 -8.63 -14.96 15.40
C GLY A 363 -8.37 -16.09 14.40
N GLU A 364 -7.32 -16.86 14.68
CA GLU A 364 -6.74 -17.86 13.78
C GLU A 364 -7.72 -18.93 13.31
N GLU A 365 -8.46 -19.54 14.23
CA GLU A 365 -9.36 -20.67 13.90
C GLU A 365 -10.44 -20.25 12.91
N TRP A 366 -11.00 -19.05 13.11
CA TRP A 366 -11.98 -18.46 12.20
C TRP A 366 -11.33 -18.11 10.87
N PHE A 367 -10.15 -17.49 10.88
CA PHE A 367 -9.39 -17.17 9.68
C PHE A 367 -9.15 -18.40 8.81
N VAL A 368 -8.60 -19.46 9.41
CA VAL A 368 -8.32 -20.73 8.73
C VAL A 368 -9.60 -21.37 8.23
N THR A 369 -10.66 -21.38 9.03
CA THR A 369 -11.95 -21.98 8.65
C THR A 369 -12.57 -21.30 7.44
N MET A 370 -12.47 -19.97 7.34
CA MET A 370 -13.02 -19.22 6.22
C MET A 370 -12.23 -19.43 4.92
N HIS A 371 -10.91 -19.59 5.02
CA HIS A 371 -10.03 -19.53 3.85
C HIS A 371 -9.43 -20.89 3.43
N LYS A 372 -9.54 -21.96 4.22
CA LYS A 372 -8.90 -23.26 3.90
C LYS A 372 -9.47 -24.01 2.70
N SER A 373 -10.65 -23.65 2.19
CA SER A 373 -11.24 -24.30 1.02
C SER A 373 -10.29 -24.22 -0.19
N LYS A 374 -10.18 -25.28 -0.97
CA LYS A 374 -9.41 -25.28 -2.23
C LYS A 374 -9.99 -24.34 -3.30
N ASN A 375 -11.26 -23.97 -3.15
CA ASN A 375 -11.96 -23.08 -4.09
C ASN A 375 -11.76 -21.60 -3.73
N ILE A 376 -11.13 -21.31 -2.59
CA ILE A 376 -10.66 -19.98 -2.20
C ILE A 376 -9.20 -19.87 -2.59
N ASP A 377 -8.83 -18.97 -3.47
CA ASP A 377 -7.45 -18.89 -3.98
C ASP A 377 -6.53 -18.05 -3.08
N PHE A 378 -7.08 -17.02 -2.42
CA PHE A 378 -6.32 -16.13 -1.54
C PHE A 378 -7.12 -15.72 -0.31
N SER A 379 -6.41 -15.33 0.75
CA SER A 379 -7.01 -14.84 1.99
C SER A 379 -7.22 -13.33 1.95
N CYS A 380 -8.15 -12.83 2.76
CA CYS A 380 -8.37 -11.39 2.92
C CYS A 380 -8.53 -11.00 4.39
N ALA A 381 -8.28 -9.74 4.68
CA ALA A 381 -8.50 -9.14 5.99
C ALA A 381 -8.90 -7.67 5.84
N HIS A 382 -9.65 -7.16 6.82
CA HIS A 382 -9.99 -5.75 6.96
C HIS A 382 -9.50 -5.26 8.33
N VAL A 383 -9.14 -3.98 8.47
CA VAL A 383 -8.79 -3.42 9.80
C VAL A 383 -9.43 -2.05 10.00
N TRP A 384 -10.31 -1.97 11.00
CA TRP A 384 -11.10 -0.79 11.33
C TRP A 384 -10.90 -0.42 12.79
N VAL A 385 -9.79 0.27 13.08
CA VAL A 385 -9.32 0.49 14.46
C VAL A 385 -10.29 1.29 15.31
N GLU A 386 -11.02 2.25 14.72
CA GLU A 386 -12.01 3.05 15.44
C GLU A 386 -13.28 2.25 15.73
N ASN A 387 -13.82 1.58 14.71
CA ASN A 387 -15.02 0.73 14.85
C ASN A 387 -14.85 -0.38 15.89
N TRP A 388 -13.61 -0.86 16.08
CA TRP A 388 -13.30 -1.92 17.05
C TRP A 388 -12.83 -1.39 18.40
N GLY A 389 -12.81 -0.07 18.59
CA GLY A 389 -12.51 0.58 19.88
C GLY A 389 -11.03 0.68 20.23
N TYR A 390 -10.13 0.52 19.26
CA TYR A 390 -8.68 0.69 19.44
C TYR A 390 -8.20 2.10 19.11
N TYR A 391 -9.07 2.94 18.55
CA TYR A 391 -8.81 4.33 18.25
C TYR A 391 -10.05 5.17 18.57
N ASN A 392 -9.85 6.38 19.07
CA ASN A 392 -10.89 7.40 19.22
C ASN A 392 -10.52 8.64 18.41
N SER A 393 -11.34 9.03 17.42
CA SER A 393 -11.08 10.21 16.59
C SER A 393 -11.05 11.52 17.35
N ASP A 394 -11.74 11.59 18.49
CA ASP A 394 -11.85 12.78 19.33
C ASP A 394 -10.65 12.93 20.28
N ASP A 395 -9.81 11.89 20.41
CA ASP A 395 -8.60 11.92 21.24
C ASP A 395 -7.34 12.06 20.38
N SER A 396 -6.73 13.25 20.40
CA SER A 396 -5.48 13.53 19.68
C SER A 396 -4.21 13.10 20.45
N SER A 397 -4.34 12.36 21.55
CA SER A 397 -3.19 11.90 22.33
C SER A 397 -2.31 10.92 21.54
N ILE A 398 -1.02 10.96 21.83
CA ILE A 398 -0.06 10.01 21.24
C ILE A 398 -0.36 8.57 21.72
N GLU A 399 -0.90 8.42 22.92
CA GLU A 399 -1.25 7.11 23.49
C GLU A 399 -2.39 6.46 22.71
N ASN A 400 -3.46 7.21 22.37
CA ASN A 400 -4.55 6.73 21.51
C ASN A 400 -4.04 6.26 20.14
N TYR A 401 -3.12 7.03 19.52
CA TYR A 401 -2.48 6.60 18.27
C TYR A 401 -1.64 5.32 18.44
N GLN A 402 -0.84 5.24 19.51
CA GLN A 402 0.03 4.09 19.77
C GLN A 402 -0.76 2.80 20.03
N ILE A 403 -1.91 2.88 20.70
CA ILE A 403 -2.82 1.73 20.89
C ILE A 403 -3.29 1.20 19.54
N ALA A 404 -3.76 2.09 18.66
CA ALA A 404 -4.23 1.73 17.32
C ALA A 404 -3.10 1.15 16.44
N GLU A 405 -1.91 1.78 16.46
CA GLU A 405 -0.74 1.33 15.70
C GLU A 405 -0.27 -0.06 16.16
N ASN A 406 -0.13 -0.26 17.47
CA ASN A 406 0.28 -1.56 18.02
C ASN A 406 -0.72 -2.66 17.69
N PHE A 407 -2.03 -2.37 17.79
CA PHE A 407 -3.05 -3.32 17.42
C PHE A 407 -2.96 -3.69 15.93
N MET A 408 -2.87 -2.69 15.04
CA MET A 408 -2.79 -2.91 13.60
C MET A 408 -1.56 -3.73 13.22
N LEU A 409 -0.37 -3.41 13.75
CA LEU A 409 0.86 -4.15 13.46
C LEU A 409 0.76 -5.62 13.89
N ASN A 410 0.21 -5.89 15.08
CA ASN A 410 0.00 -7.25 15.57
C ASN A 410 -1.04 -7.99 14.73
N PHE A 411 -2.13 -7.32 14.36
CA PHE A 411 -3.17 -7.89 13.50
C PHE A 411 -2.60 -8.28 12.13
N LEU A 412 -1.83 -7.39 11.48
CA LEU A 412 -1.20 -7.65 10.19
C LEU A 412 -0.21 -8.82 10.24
N GLN A 413 0.60 -8.89 11.29
CA GLN A 413 1.53 -10.00 11.49
C GLN A 413 0.77 -11.33 11.61
N ASN A 414 -0.27 -11.36 12.46
CA ASN A 414 -1.07 -12.56 12.68
C ASN A 414 -1.73 -13.05 11.39
N VAL A 415 -2.46 -12.20 10.66
CA VAL A 415 -3.15 -12.62 9.44
C VAL A 415 -2.17 -13.02 8.33
N SER A 416 -0.99 -12.38 8.28
CA SER A 416 0.11 -12.78 7.39
C SER A 416 0.60 -14.18 7.73
N ASP A 417 0.89 -14.46 9.00
CA ASP A 417 1.38 -15.76 9.45
C ASP A 417 0.35 -16.87 9.22
N TRP A 418 -0.91 -16.62 9.53
CA TRP A 418 -1.98 -17.59 9.29
C TRP A 418 -2.16 -17.89 7.80
N SER A 419 -2.08 -16.87 6.94
CA SER A 419 -2.23 -17.08 5.50
C SER A 419 -1.05 -17.83 4.88
N ILE A 420 0.17 -17.40 5.19
CA ILE A 420 1.38 -17.90 4.52
C ILE A 420 1.86 -19.22 5.13
N ASN A 421 1.89 -19.31 6.47
CA ASN A 421 2.49 -20.45 7.16
C ASN A 421 1.50 -21.62 7.37
N ILE A 422 0.19 -21.34 7.46
CA ILE A 422 -0.83 -22.37 7.70
C ILE A 422 -1.58 -22.72 6.40
N LEU A 423 -2.05 -21.71 5.66
CA LEU A 423 -2.89 -21.94 4.49
C LEU A 423 -2.10 -22.05 3.18
N HIS A 424 -0.86 -21.54 3.14
CA HIS A 424 -0.07 -21.38 1.93
C HIS A 424 -0.85 -20.64 0.84
N LYS A 425 -1.43 -19.49 1.22
CA LYS A 425 -2.19 -18.62 0.33
C LYS A 425 -1.70 -17.18 0.43
N PRO A 426 -1.71 -16.42 -0.68
CA PRO A 426 -1.49 -14.98 -0.62
C PRO A 426 -2.57 -14.32 0.24
N ILE A 427 -2.27 -13.15 0.79
CA ILE A 427 -3.23 -12.34 1.56
C ILE A 427 -3.31 -10.92 1.04
N ILE A 428 -4.52 -10.36 1.04
CA ILE A 428 -4.76 -8.94 0.76
C ILE A 428 -5.39 -8.29 1.99
N LEU A 429 -4.80 -7.20 2.48
CA LEU A 429 -5.49 -6.24 3.34
C LEU A 429 -6.39 -5.37 2.44
N GLU A 430 -7.62 -5.81 2.21
CA GLU A 430 -8.46 -5.24 1.16
C GLU A 430 -9.36 -4.08 1.64
N GLU A 431 -9.44 -3.86 2.96
CA GLU A 431 -10.04 -2.66 3.55
C GLU A 431 -9.25 -2.23 4.80
N TYR A 432 -9.03 -0.94 4.96
CA TYR A 432 -8.50 -0.37 6.19
C TYR A 432 -8.85 1.11 6.30
N GLY A 433 -9.00 1.58 7.53
CA GLY A 433 -9.25 2.99 7.82
C GLY A 433 -9.53 3.22 9.30
N LYS A 434 -9.91 4.46 9.61
CA LYS A 434 -10.45 4.86 10.89
C LYS A 434 -11.91 5.22 10.72
#